data_AF-A0A2V7RMA7-F1
#
_entry.id   AF-A0A2V7RMA7-F1
#
_cell.length_a   1.000
_cell.length_b   1.000
_cell.length_c   1.000
_cell.angle_alpha   90.00
_cell.angle_beta   90.00
_cell.angle_gamma   90.00
#
_symmetry.space_group_name_H-M   'P 1'
#
loop_
_entity.id
_entity.type
_entity.pdbx_description
1 polymer ?
#
loop_
_entity_poly.entity_id
_entity_poly.type
_entity_poly.pdbx_seq_one_letter_code
_entity_poly.pdbx_strand_id
1 'polypeptide(L)' 'MGVIKRCTVCARFRGYEVDDRYCVVCGHESLEGECACGRRYDYLRDDDDEVMLHCPRCGKVLRGRQKEYDA' A
#
# COMPACT_ATOMS: atom_id res chain seq x y z
N MET A 1 -7.50 12.54 11.39
CA MET A 1 -6.52 11.59 12.03
C MET A 1 -6.06 10.71 10.89
N GLY A 2 -4.83 10.90 10.39
CA GLY A 2 -4.38 10.23 9.18
C GLY A 2 -4.11 8.73 9.38
N VAL A 3 -4.43 7.93 8.37
CA VAL A 3 -4.10 6.50 8.28
C VAL A 3 -3.31 6.23 7.00
N ILE A 4 -2.43 5.25 7.04
CA ILE A 4 -1.74 4.81 5.83
C ILE A 4 -2.68 3.90 5.03
N LYS A 5 -2.89 4.25 3.76
CA LYS A 5 -3.62 3.40 2.82
C LYS A 5 -2.75 3.07 1.61
N ARG A 6 -3.00 1.90 1.04
CA ARG A 6 -2.41 1.41 -0.19
C ARG A 6 -3.41 1.53 -1.32
N CYS A 7 -3.02 2.11 -2.45
CA CYS A 7 -3.82 1.97 -3.66
C CYS A 7 -3.56 0.61 -4.31
N THR A 8 -4.60 -0.17 -4.59
CA THR A 8 -4.45 -1.46 -5.28
C THR A 8 -4.13 -1.32 -6.76
N VAL A 9 -4.38 -0.14 -7.34
CA VAL A 9 -4.11 0.17 -8.75
C VAL A 9 -2.66 0.57 -8.96
N CYS A 10 -2.19 1.61 -8.27
CA CYS A 10 -0.81 2.11 -8.43
C CYS A 10 0.18 1.55 -7.40
N ALA A 11 -0.28 0.68 -6.50
CA ALA A 11 0.50 0.04 -5.44
C ALA A 11 1.25 1.02 -4.51
N ARG A 12 0.90 2.32 -4.49
CA ARG A 12 1.52 3.32 -3.61
C ARG A 12 0.88 3.36 -2.24
N PHE A 13 1.73 3.57 -1.23
CA PHE A 13 1.35 3.87 0.13
C PHE A 13 1.42 5.38 0.35
N ARG A 14 0.44 5.93 1.06
CA ARG A 14 0.39 7.36 1.43
C ARG A 14 -0.45 7.52 2.69
N GLY A 15 -0.25 8.63 3.39
CA GLY A 15 -1.19 9.11 4.41
C GLY A 15 -2.47 9.65 3.77
N TYR A 16 -3.62 9.20 4.28
CA TYR A 16 -4.96 9.64 3.88
C TYR A 16 -5.81 9.87 5.13
N GLU A 17 -6.92 10.59 5.01
CA GLU A 17 -7.92 10.58 6.07
C GLU A 17 -8.69 9.25 6.09
N VAL A 18 -9.33 8.93 7.21
CA VAL A 18 -10.06 7.66 7.40
C VAL A 18 -11.16 7.51 6.35
N ASP A 19 -11.83 8.60 5.98
CA ASP A 19 -12.94 8.61 5.02
C ASP A 19 -12.51 8.69 3.55
N ASP A 20 -11.23 8.96 3.26
CA ASP A 20 -10.74 9.05 1.89
C ASP A 20 -10.87 7.72 1.15
N ARG A 21 -11.53 7.75 -0.02
CA ARG A 21 -11.68 6.57 -0.88
C ARG A 21 -10.82 6.64 -2.14
N TYR A 22 -10.43 7.85 -2.55
CA TYR A 22 -9.75 8.11 -3.81
C TYR A 22 -8.25 8.27 -3.63
N CYS A 23 -7.48 7.58 -4.46
CA CYS A 23 -6.04 7.75 -4.50
C CYS A 23 -5.68 9.11 -5.11
N VAL A 24 -4.97 9.96 -4.38
CA VAL A 24 -4.50 11.28 -4.87
C VAL A 24 -3.47 11.17 -6.00
N VAL A 25 -2.93 9.98 -6.24
CA VAL A 25 -1.91 9.73 -7.29
C VAL A 25 -2.57 9.37 -8.61
N CYS A 26 -3.50 8.40 -8.63
CA CYS A 26 -4.11 7.88 -9.86
C CYS A 26 -5.61 8.15 -9.98
N GLY A 27 -6.25 8.75 -8.97
CA GLY A 27 -7.67 9.09 -8.98
C GLY A 27 -8.64 7.92 -8.76
N HIS A 28 -8.17 6.68 -8.65
CA HIS A 28 -9.04 5.51 -8.47
C HIS A 28 -9.54 5.35 -7.03
N GLU A 29 -10.79 4.89 -6.87
CA GLU A 29 -11.42 4.58 -5.58
C GLU A 29 -11.02 3.21 -5.01
N SER A 30 -9.72 2.91 -4.99
CA SER A 30 -9.22 1.57 -4.64
C SER A 30 -8.15 1.63 -3.57
N LEU A 31 -8.49 2.27 -2.44
CA LEU A 31 -7.63 2.40 -1.27
C LEU A 31 -7.93 1.31 -0.22
N GLU A 32 -6.90 0.58 0.18
CA GLU A 32 -6.95 -0.39 1.29
C GLU A 32 -6.19 0.14 2.51
N GLY A 33 -6.80 0.12 3.69
CA GLY A 33 -6.14 0.47 4.96
C GLY A 33 -5.41 -0.69 5.63
N GLU A 34 -5.58 -1.91 5.11
CA GLU A 34 -4.99 -3.12 5.67
C GLU A 34 -4.67 -4.15 4.60
N CYS A 35 -3.73 -5.04 4.92
CA CYS A 35 -3.44 -6.22 4.15
C CYS A 35 -4.59 -7.22 4.27
N ALA A 36 -4.82 -8.05 3.24
CA ALA A 36 -5.80 -9.14 3.24
C ALA A 36 -5.71 -10.12 4.43
N CYS A 37 -4.59 -10.15 5.17
CA CYS A 37 -4.46 -10.91 6.43
C CYS A 37 -5.00 -10.18 7.68
N GLY A 38 -5.61 -9.00 7.52
CA GLY A 38 -6.11 -8.15 8.60
C GLY A 38 -5.05 -7.27 9.27
N ARG A 39 -3.87 -7.08 8.65
CA ARG A 39 -2.79 -6.26 9.21
C ARG A 39 -2.87 -4.85 8.62
N ARG A 40 -3.20 -3.86 9.44
CA ARG A 40 -3.17 -2.44 9.07
C ARG A 40 -1.77 -1.97 8.69
N TYR A 41 -1.71 -0.96 7.83
CA TYR A 41 -0.46 -0.40 7.29
C TYR A 41 0.15 0.72 8.15
N ASP A 42 -0.31 0.89 9.38
CA ASP A 42 0.18 1.91 10.34
C ASP A 42 1.68 1.82 10.64
N TYR A 43 2.31 0.67 10.41
CA TYR A 43 3.73 0.44 10.60
C TYR A 43 4.60 1.04 9.48
N LEU A 44 4.00 1.48 8.38
CA LEU A 44 4.70 2.08 7.25
C LEU A 44 4.86 3.59 7.47
N ARG A 45 6.06 4.09 7.20
CA ARG A 45 6.33 5.54 7.17
C ARG A 45 6.26 6.02 5.73
N ASP A 46 5.80 7.25 5.54
CA ASP A 46 5.56 7.91 4.25
C ASP A 46 6.80 7.99 3.33
N ASP A 47 8.00 7.71 3.87
CA ASP A 47 9.31 7.79 3.18
C ASP A 47 9.78 6.47 2.55
N ASP A 48 9.07 5.35 2.76
CA ASP A 48 9.51 4.01 2.32
C ASP A 48 9.14 3.70 0.85
N ASP A 49 9.23 4.70 -0.04
CA ASP A 49 8.72 4.59 -1.42
C ASP A 49 9.66 3.80 -2.35
N GLU A 50 10.71 3.13 -1.88
CA GLU A 50 11.66 2.41 -2.75
C GLU A 50 12.05 0.99 -2.30
N VAL A 51 11.59 0.53 -1.13
CA VAL A 51 11.92 -0.82 -0.63
C VAL A 51 10.83 -1.83 -1.02
N MET A 52 11.25 -3.07 -1.33
CA MET A 52 10.33 -4.18 -1.51
C MET A 52 9.60 -4.41 -0.18
N LEU A 53 8.31 -4.07 -0.16
CA LEU A 53 7.51 -4.06 1.04
C LEU A 53 6.73 -5.36 1.15
N HIS A 54 6.96 -6.05 2.26
CA HIS A 54 6.23 -7.25 2.64
C HIS A 54 5.34 -6.99 3.85
N CYS A 55 4.23 -7.71 3.94
CA CYS A 55 3.43 -7.72 5.15
C CYS A 55 4.17 -8.49 6.24
N PRO A 56 4.48 -7.90 7.40
CA PRO A 56 5.19 -8.59 8.48
C PRO A 56 4.36 -9.72 9.12
N ARG A 57 3.03 -9.75 8.89
CA ARG A 57 2.14 -10.78 9.43
C ARG A 57 2.01 -12.02 8.54
N CYS A 58 1.95 -11.84 7.22
CA CYS A 58 1.69 -12.94 6.29
C CYS A 58 2.77 -13.11 5.19
N GLY A 59 3.79 -12.26 5.17
CA GLY A 59 4.86 -12.28 4.17
C GLY A 59 4.46 -11.81 2.76
N LYS A 60 3.17 -11.53 2.52
CA LYS A 60 2.67 -11.12 1.20
C LYS A 60 3.39 -9.88 0.70
N VAL A 61 3.81 -9.90 -0.56
CA VAL A 61 4.37 -8.73 -1.24
C VAL A 61 3.29 -7.67 -1.40
N LEU A 62 3.50 -6.52 -0.77
CA LEU A 62 2.61 -5.36 -0.82
C LEU A 62 3.09 -4.34 -1.86
N ARG A 63 4.41 -4.23 -2.04
CA ARG A 63 4.98 -3.39 -3.07
C ARG A 63 6.28 -4.02 -3.52
N GLY A 64 6.41 -4.15 -4.82
CA GLY A 64 7.59 -4.68 -5.43
C GLY A 64 7.35 -4.56 -6.91
N ARG A 65 8.33 -4.01 -7.63
CA ARG A 65 8.41 -4.29 -9.06
C ARG A 65 8.46 -5.80 -9.13
N GLN A 66 7.41 -6.46 -9.65
CA GLN A 66 7.57 -7.83 -10.13
C GLN A 66 8.67 -7.65 -11.18
N LYS A 67 9.93 -7.94 -10.83
CA LYS A 67 10.91 -8.19 -11.87
C LYS A 67 10.35 -9.43 -12.53
N GLU A 68 9.59 -9.21 -13.59
CA GLU A 68 9.35 -10.17 -14.62
C GLU A 68 10.76 -10.58 -15.08
N TYR A 69 11.31 -11.60 -14.43
CA TYR A 69 12.30 -12.46 -15.06
C TYR A 69 11.45 -13.38 -15.93
N ASP A 70 11.21 -12.93 -17.16
CA ASP A 70 10.65 -13.79 -18.19
C ASP A 70 11.72 -13.97 -19.28
N ALA A 71 12.16 -15.22 -19.39
CA ALA A 71 12.89 -15.93 -20.45
C ALA A 71 14.29 -15.44 -20.89
#